data_AF-A0A846C7U8-F1
#
_entry.id   AF-A0A846C7U8-F1
#
_cell.length_a   1.000
_cell.length_b   1.000
_cell.length_c   1.000
_cell.angle_alpha   90.00
_cell.angle_beta   90.00
_cell.angle_gamma   90.00
#
_symmetry.space_group_name_H-M   'P 1'
#
loop_
_entity.id
_entity.type
_entity.pdbx_description
1 polymer ?
#
loop_
_entity_poly.entity_id
_entity_poly.type
_entity_poly.pdbx_seq_one_letter_code
_entity_poly.pdbx_strand_id
1 'polypeptide(L)'
;MTFEEEFSEAYQNWEIERLYLDLANALGKDLSPNAKIFLRGVLCANSPNEIAKKLNYQSKNISDTVRQTLSKEVYPAIEKLVNSGNKINWRKTSENSVSQLLKDYRKKPENLPPTPTEIKIDWRWVCAKMLEKQQTTQQLRRKATQIGCEVEVFVELGLVERKLQQRHSDNNGMEKFREKEVITLTYEYDEFLRDVIQGKKNKFTAIVGEAGSGKTTWLDKIATYLKNTNDLYICIPLGELQGKTLEEYILERWLSNAMLLIDSDIDSETQEKRLTKLLQKDEVWLLLDGVDEIGETSAAKTLRNIQQQLTGLLSAARVILTCRTNVWDVNFNNPLSSFETYKTLEFKFEQVDNFIHQWFLKAENKKRGEKLEEKLKESRHERIYDLVRNPLRLSLLCQILYFDENAELPETKAGLYQQFIRYFYEWKPEKIDINWNVKPNLKNELHQALGRVALAGLDR
;
A
#
# COMPACT_ATOMS: atom_id res chain seq x y z
N MET A 1 -1.00 -35.28 16.23
CA MET A 1 -2.43 -34.99 16.06
C MET A 1 -2.79 -33.91 17.04
N THR A 2 -2.98 -32.70 16.53
CA THR A 2 -3.35 -31.52 17.31
C THR A 2 -4.81 -31.69 17.76
N PHE A 3 -5.07 -31.45 19.05
CA PHE A 3 -6.38 -31.65 19.69
C PHE A 3 -7.51 -30.73 19.15
N GLU A 4 -7.20 -29.86 18.20
CA GLU A 4 -8.12 -28.86 17.63
C GLU A 4 -9.13 -29.45 16.64
N GLU A 5 -8.81 -30.54 15.95
CA GLU A 5 -9.63 -31.09 14.86
C GLU A 5 -10.78 -32.03 15.30
N GLU A 6 -10.76 -32.51 16.54
CA GLU A 6 -11.74 -33.49 17.04
C GLU A 6 -13.11 -32.87 17.39
N PHE A 7 -14.18 -33.45 16.84
CA PHE A 7 -15.57 -32.95 16.92
C PHE A 7 -15.76 -31.56 16.31
N SER A 8 -15.15 -31.32 15.15
CA SER A 8 -15.21 -30.05 14.42
C SER A 8 -16.63 -29.65 13.98
N GLU A 9 -17.57 -30.59 13.90
CA GLU A 9 -18.98 -30.32 13.59
C GLU A 9 -19.66 -29.44 14.66
N ALA A 10 -19.08 -29.38 15.86
CA ALA A 10 -19.56 -28.51 16.92
C ALA A 10 -19.42 -27.03 16.53
N TYR A 11 -18.34 -26.65 15.84
CA TYR A 11 -18.09 -25.26 15.40
C TYR A 11 -19.07 -24.77 14.33
N GLN A 12 -19.67 -25.69 13.55
CA GLN A 12 -20.66 -25.34 12.54
C GLN A 12 -22.01 -24.98 13.16
N ASN A 13 -22.33 -25.58 14.30
CA ASN A 13 -23.66 -25.48 14.93
C ASN A 13 -23.66 -24.61 16.20
N TRP A 14 -22.48 -24.22 16.68
CA TRP A 14 -22.29 -23.48 17.92
C TRP A 14 -21.18 -22.45 17.80
N GLU A 15 -21.41 -21.24 18.32
CA GLU A 15 -20.34 -20.30 18.71
C GLU A 15 -19.54 -20.90 19.89
N ILE A 16 -18.58 -21.78 19.61
CA ILE A 16 -17.86 -22.58 20.61
C ILE A 16 -17.01 -21.71 21.54
N GLU A 17 -16.28 -20.73 21.01
CA GLU A 17 -15.40 -19.87 21.80
C GLU A 17 -16.19 -19.04 22.82
N ARG A 18 -17.34 -18.49 22.40
CA ARG A 18 -18.22 -17.77 23.30
C ARG A 18 -18.82 -18.67 24.38
N LEU A 19 -19.22 -19.89 24.02
CA LEU A 19 -19.73 -20.86 24.99
C LEU A 19 -18.67 -21.22 26.04
N TYR A 20 -17.40 -21.34 25.66
CA TYR A 20 -16.30 -21.55 26.61
C TYR A 20 -16.15 -20.37 27.56
N LEU A 21 -16.21 -19.14 27.05
CA LEU A 21 -16.14 -17.93 27.85
C LEU A 21 -17.30 -17.85 28.87
N ASP A 22 -18.52 -18.12 28.43
CA ASP A 22 -19.72 -18.11 29.26
C ASP A 22 -19.62 -19.15 30.39
N LEU A 23 -19.19 -20.37 30.06
CA LEU A 23 -18.99 -21.44 31.03
C LEU A 23 -17.85 -21.14 32.02
N ALA A 24 -16.75 -20.54 31.54
CA ALA A 24 -15.64 -20.14 32.38
C ALA A 24 -16.05 -19.04 33.39
N ASN A 25 -16.83 -18.06 32.94
CA ASN A 25 -17.39 -17.00 33.78
C ASN A 25 -18.34 -17.58 34.84
N ALA A 26 -19.22 -18.50 34.46
CA ALA A 26 -20.13 -19.16 35.40
C ALA A 26 -19.38 -20.00 36.45
N LEU A 27 -18.27 -20.65 36.07
CA LEU A 27 -17.49 -21.50 36.97
C LEU A 27 -16.47 -20.71 37.80
N GLY A 28 -16.08 -19.52 37.35
CA GLY A 28 -15.01 -18.69 37.93
C GLY A 28 -13.59 -19.18 37.58
N LYS A 29 -13.46 -20.09 36.62
CA LYS A 29 -12.20 -20.65 36.12
C LYS A 29 -12.40 -21.24 34.73
N ASP A 30 -11.36 -21.24 33.91
CA ASP A 30 -11.41 -21.84 32.57
C ASP A 30 -11.58 -23.37 32.64
N LEU A 31 -12.21 -23.93 31.61
CA LEU A 31 -12.36 -25.37 31.42
C LEU A 31 -11.01 -25.96 30.97
N SER A 32 -10.66 -27.14 31.50
CA SER A 32 -9.47 -27.85 31.03
C SER A 32 -9.57 -28.19 29.54
N PRO A 33 -8.43 -28.35 28.82
CA PRO A 33 -8.43 -28.71 27.40
C PRO A 33 -9.26 -29.97 27.10
N ASN A 34 -9.19 -30.98 27.98
CA ASN A 34 -10.00 -32.20 27.86
C ASN A 34 -11.49 -31.93 28.07
N ALA A 35 -11.86 -31.06 29.01
CA ALA A 35 -13.25 -30.66 29.22
C ALA A 35 -13.84 -29.94 27.98
N LYS A 36 -13.04 -29.08 27.32
CA LYS A 36 -13.42 -28.41 26.07
C LYS A 36 -13.67 -29.42 24.94
N ILE A 37 -12.77 -30.39 24.75
CA ILE A 37 -12.92 -31.46 23.75
C ILE A 37 -14.18 -32.30 24.02
N PHE A 38 -14.39 -32.74 25.27
CA PHE A 38 -15.54 -33.58 25.61
C PHE A 38 -16.87 -32.82 25.51
N LEU A 39 -16.88 -31.53 25.84
CA LEU A 39 -18.04 -30.68 25.62
C LEU A 39 -18.41 -30.63 24.13
N ARG A 40 -17.45 -30.43 23.22
CA ARG A 40 -17.71 -30.49 21.76
C ARG A 40 -18.32 -31.83 21.36
N GLY A 41 -17.80 -32.94 21.89
CA GLY A 41 -18.37 -34.27 21.68
C GLY A 41 -19.84 -34.38 22.10
N VAL A 42 -20.20 -33.84 23.27
CA VAL A 42 -21.57 -33.80 23.80
C VAL A 42 -22.47 -32.90 22.93
N LEU A 43 -21.97 -31.76 22.47
CA LEU A 43 -22.70 -30.83 21.58
C LEU A 43 -22.97 -31.43 20.19
N CYS A 44 -22.11 -32.35 19.75
CA CYS A 44 -22.33 -33.19 18.57
C CYS A 44 -23.23 -34.41 18.84
N ALA A 45 -23.95 -34.43 19.97
CA ALA A 45 -24.87 -35.51 20.39
C ALA A 45 -24.21 -36.89 20.58
N ASN A 46 -22.91 -36.94 20.90
CA ASN A 46 -22.21 -38.19 21.20
C ASN A 46 -22.22 -38.47 22.70
N SER A 47 -22.59 -39.69 23.09
CA SER A 47 -22.50 -40.15 24.47
C SER A 47 -21.05 -40.24 24.97
N PRO A 48 -20.78 -40.23 26.29
CA PRO A 48 -19.42 -40.38 26.82
C PRO A 48 -18.67 -41.62 26.29
N ASN A 49 -19.40 -42.70 26.01
CA ASN A 49 -18.83 -43.92 25.42
C ASN A 49 -18.45 -43.72 23.94
N GLU A 50 -19.23 -42.95 23.18
CA GLU A 50 -18.95 -42.66 21.77
C GLU A 50 -17.83 -41.63 21.62
N ILE A 51 -17.78 -40.63 22.50
CA ILE A 51 -16.66 -39.68 22.60
C ILE A 51 -15.36 -40.45 22.87
N ALA A 52 -15.39 -41.33 23.87
CA ALA A 52 -14.27 -42.21 24.20
C ALA A 52 -13.80 -43.08 23.02
N LYS A 53 -14.74 -43.63 22.24
CA LYS A 53 -14.43 -44.45 21.05
C LYS A 53 -13.82 -43.60 19.92
N LYS A 54 -14.38 -42.43 19.63
CA LYS A 54 -13.94 -41.54 18.54
C LYS A 54 -12.53 -41.01 18.76
N LEU A 55 -12.17 -40.70 20.01
CA LEU A 55 -10.82 -40.21 20.35
C LEU A 55 -9.73 -41.31 20.34
N ASN A 56 -10.09 -42.55 19.97
CA ASN A 56 -9.18 -43.67 19.68
C ASN A 56 -8.05 -43.95 20.71
N TYR A 57 -8.35 -43.76 22.00
CA TYR A 57 -7.41 -44.05 23.09
C TYR A 57 -7.41 -45.54 23.45
N GLN A 58 -6.25 -46.20 23.38
CA GLN A 58 -6.06 -47.63 23.69
C GLN A 58 -6.21 -48.03 25.18
N SER A 59 -6.75 -47.17 26.06
CA SER A 59 -6.84 -47.46 27.49
C SER A 59 -8.24 -47.93 27.90
N LYS A 60 -8.31 -49.03 28.67
CA LYS A 60 -9.57 -49.66 29.15
C LYS A 60 -10.47 -48.75 30.02
N ASN A 61 -9.99 -47.58 30.45
CA ASN A 61 -10.66 -46.73 31.44
C ASN A 61 -11.02 -45.32 30.92
N ILE A 62 -10.89 -45.04 29.62
CA ILE A 62 -11.10 -43.69 29.07
C ILE A 62 -12.55 -43.21 29.16
N SER A 63 -13.55 -44.11 29.08
CA SER A 63 -14.96 -43.73 29.30
C SER A 63 -15.19 -43.19 30.72
N ASP A 64 -14.52 -43.76 31.71
CA ASP A 64 -14.58 -43.25 33.08
C ASP A 64 -13.89 -41.89 33.19
N THR A 65 -12.80 -41.65 32.47
CA THR A 65 -12.14 -40.34 32.39
C THR A 65 -13.03 -39.28 31.75
N VAL A 66 -13.71 -39.60 30.64
CA VAL A 66 -14.66 -38.69 29.98
C VAL A 66 -15.80 -38.37 30.94
N ARG A 67 -16.41 -39.39 31.57
CA ARG A 67 -17.50 -39.20 32.55
C ARG A 67 -17.06 -38.39 33.76
N GLN A 68 -15.86 -38.64 34.30
CA GLN A 68 -15.32 -37.89 35.43
C GLN A 68 -15.07 -36.43 35.08
N THR A 69 -14.48 -36.15 33.91
CA THR A 69 -14.18 -34.79 33.46
C THR A 69 -15.46 -34.01 33.20
N LEU A 70 -16.42 -34.61 32.49
CA LEU A 70 -17.74 -34.01 32.28
C LEU A 70 -18.44 -33.72 33.62
N SER A 71 -18.39 -34.65 34.57
CA SER A 71 -19.06 -34.48 35.88
C SER A 71 -18.37 -33.48 36.82
N LYS A 72 -17.04 -33.28 36.68
CA LYS A 72 -16.27 -32.38 37.55
C LYS A 72 -16.19 -30.95 37.03
N GLU A 73 -16.21 -30.76 35.71
CA GLU A 73 -15.96 -29.46 35.09
C GLU A 73 -17.14 -28.98 34.23
N VAL A 74 -17.58 -29.80 33.26
CA VAL A 74 -18.54 -29.36 32.24
C VAL A 74 -19.96 -29.24 32.80
N TYR A 75 -20.51 -30.30 33.39
CA TYR A 75 -21.87 -30.30 33.91
C TYR A 75 -22.09 -29.29 35.04
N PRO A 76 -21.19 -29.14 36.03
CA PRO A 76 -21.32 -28.08 37.04
C PRO A 76 -21.27 -26.68 36.44
N ALA A 77 -20.46 -26.46 35.38
CA ALA A 77 -20.44 -25.17 34.68
C ALA A 77 -21.78 -24.89 33.98
N ILE A 78 -22.37 -25.89 33.34
CA ILE A 78 -23.69 -25.76 32.70
C ILE A 78 -24.80 -25.53 33.75
N GLU A 79 -24.78 -26.22 34.89
CA GLU A 79 -25.75 -26.00 35.98
C GLU A 79 -25.73 -24.55 36.48
N LYS A 80 -24.52 -24.02 36.71
CA LYS A 80 -24.34 -22.63 37.12
C LYS A 80 -24.77 -21.65 36.03
N LEU A 81 -24.45 -21.95 34.78
CA LEU A 81 -24.76 -21.10 33.64
C LEU A 81 -26.28 -20.97 33.40
N VAL A 82 -27.00 -22.09 33.44
CA VAL A 82 -28.45 -22.10 33.18
C VAL A 82 -29.28 -21.61 34.38
N ASN A 83 -28.63 -21.47 35.56
CA ASN A 83 -29.20 -20.98 36.81
C ASN A 83 -30.51 -21.72 37.17
N SER A 84 -30.49 -23.06 37.11
CA SER A 84 -31.71 -23.88 37.18
C SER A 84 -32.35 -23.94 38.56
N GLY A 85 -31.71 -23.42 39.62
CA GLY A 85 -32.18 -23.49 41.02
C GLY A 85 -32.30 -24.91 41.62
N ASN A 86 -32.32 -25.94 40.77
CA ASN A 86 -32.46 -27.35 41.06
C ASN A 86 -31.28 -28.13 40.46
N LYS A 87 -30.79 -29.14 41.20
CA LYS A 87 -29.71 -30.03 40.78
C LYS A 87 -30.15 -30.93 39.63
N ILE A 88 -29.43 -30.93 38.51
CA ILE A 88 -29.80 -31.70 37.32
C ILE A 88 -29.24 -33.13 37.46
N ASN A 89 -30.05 -34.14 37.11
CA ASN A 89 -29.60 -35.53 37.12
C ASN A 89 -28.92 -35.91 35.79
N TRP A 90 -27.65 -35.53 35.65
CA TRP A 90 -26.84 -35.77 34.46
C TRP A 90 -26.69 -37.24 34.04
N ARG A 91 -26.99 -38.21 34.93
CA ARG A 91 -26.98 -39.64 34.57
C ARG A 91 -28.21 -40.07 33.76
N LYS A 92 -29.30 -39.29 33.81
CA LYS A 92 -30.55 -39.54 33.08
C LYS A 92 -30.80 -38.51 31.97
N THR A 93 -29.95 -37.49 31.86
CA THR A 93 -30.04 -36.45 30.84
C THR A 93 -29.35 -36.92 29.57
N SER A 94 -30.07 -36.93 28.44
CA SER A 94 -29.46 -37.21 27.13
C SER A 94 -28.63 -36.02 26.64
N GLU A 95 -27.68 -36.27 25.76
CA GLU A 95 -26.79 -35.27 25.16
C GLU A 95 -27.58 -34.21 24.37
N ASN A 96 -28.67 -34.63 23.73
CA ASN A 96 -29.63 -33.74 23.09
C ASN A 96 -30.32 -32.80 24.09
N SER A 97 -30.56 -33.26 25.32
CA SER A 97 -31.11 -32.42 26.39
C SER A 97 -30.09 -31.40 26.88
N VAL A 98 -28.79 -31.75 26.92
CA VAL A 98 -27.71 -30.79 27.22
C VAL A 98 -27.64 -29.69 26.17
N SER A 99 -27.71 -30.09 24.90
CA SER A 99 -27.77 -29.16 23.77
C SER A 99 -29.02 -28.27 23.84
N GLN A 100 -30.17 -28.81 24.23
CA GLN A 100 -31.39 -28.01 24.36
C GLN A 100 -31.29 -27.00 25.51
N LEU A 101 -30.76 -27.39 26.67
CA LEU A 101 -30.55 -26.49 27.82
C LEU A 101 -29.68 -25.29 27.46
N LEU A 102 -28.59 -25.53 26.72
CA LEU A 102 -27.69 -24.46 26.27
C LEU A 102 -28.32 -23.58 25.18
N LYS A 103 -29.17 -24.15 24.30
CA LYS A 103 -29.96 -23.37 23.33
C LYS A 103 -30.98 -22.47 24.04
N ASP A 104 -31.65 -22.98 25.07
CA ASP A 104 -32.64 -22.23 25.83
C ASP A 104 -31.99 -21.11 26.66
N TYR A 105 -30.79 -21.36 27.21
CA TYR A 105 -29.97 -20.33 27.84
C TYR A 105 -29.65 -19.17 26.87
N ARG A 106 -29.22 -19.48 25.64
CA ARG A 106 -28.90 -18.48 24.61
C ARG A 106 -30.11 -17.66 24.13
N LYS A 107 -31.32 -18.23 24.21
CA LYS A 107 -32.56 -17.53 23.80
C LYS A 107 -33.03 -16.50 24.81
N LYS A 108 -32.50 -16.47 26.04
CA LYS A 108 -32.85 -15.46 27.02
C LYS A 108 -32.37 -14.07 26.55
N PRO A 109 -33.19 -13.00 26.66
CA PRO A 109 -32.86 -11.68 26.12
C PRO A 109 -31.52 -11.12 26.62
N GLU A 110 -31.17 -11.42 27.87
CA GLU A 110 -29.94 -11.04 28.55
C GLU A 110 -28.68 -11.79 28.06
N ASN A 111 -28.86 -12.95 27.39
CA ASN A 111 -27.79 -13.81 26.90
C ASN A 111 -27.77 -13.93 25.37
N LEU A 112 -28.69 -13.25 24.68
CA LEU A 112 -28.59 -13.04 23.24
C LEU A 112 -27.23 -12.40 22.95
N PRO A 113 -26.62 -12.67 21.79
CA PRO A 113 -25.52 -11.83 21.33
C PRO A 113 -25.91 -10.37 21.50
N PRO A 114 -25.05 -9.52 22.10
CA PRO A 114 -25.19 -8.11 21.80
C PRO A 114 -25.25 -8.02 20.28
N THR A 115 -26.27 -7.35 19.73
CA THR A 115 -26.25 -6.90 18.34
C THR A 115 -24.85 -6.35 18.10
N PRO A 116 -24.11 -6.82 17.08
CA PRO A 116 -22.66 -6.68 17.03
C PRO A 116 -22.32 -5.23 17.34
N THR A 117 -21.87 -4.98 18.57
CA THR A 117 -21.34 -3.70 18.97
C THR A 117 -20.21 -3.48 17.98
N GLU A 118 -20.40 -2.49 17.10
CA GLU A 118 -19.55 -2.24 15.94
C GLU A 118 -18.09 -2.46 16.35
N ILE A 119 -17.48 -3.56 15.90
CA ILE A 119 -16.02 -3.64 15.92
C ILE A 119 -15.59 -2.50 15.01
N LYS A 120 -15.27 -1.37 15.64
CA LYS A 120 -15.02 -0.11 14.96
C LYS A 120 -13.62 -0.22 14.40
N ILE A 121 -13.55 -0.46 13.11
CA ILE A 121 -12.28 -0.51 12.40
C ILE A 121 -11.69 0.89 12.45
N ASP A 122 -10.47 0.96 12.97
CA ASP A 122 -9.69 2.18 12.87
C ASP A 122 -9.11 2.29 11.46
N TRP A 123 -9.88 2.89 10.56
CA TRP A 123 -9.47 3.10 9.18
C TRP A 123 -8.23 3.98 9.04
N ARG A 124 -7.92 4.84 10.02
CA ARG A 124 -6.68 5.61 9.99
C ARG A 124 -5.48 4.71 10.21
N TRP A 125 -5.58 3.80 11.18
CA TRP A 125 -4.55 2.81 11.41
C TRP A 125 -4.38 1.87 10.20
N VAL A 126 -5.49 1.47 9.55
CA VAL A 126 -5.44 0.70 8.29
C VAL A 126 -4.68 1.47 7.18
N CYS A 127 -5.04 2.73 6.94
CA CYS A 127 -4.35 3.58 5.96
C CYS A 127 -2.85 3.74 6.30
N ALA A 128 -2.50 3.91 7.58
CA ALA A 128 -1.12 4.00 8.03
C ALA A 128 -0.33 2.71 7.76
N LYS A 129 -0.91 1.54 8.03
CA LYS A 129 -0.28 0.24 7.76
C LYS A 129 -0.11 -0.04 6.27
N MET A 130 -1.12 0.31 5.47
CA MET A 130 -1.02 0.23 4.01
C MET A 130 0.07 1.15 3.45
N LEU A 131 0.20 2.38 3.99
CA LEU A 131 1.27 3.29 3.60
C LEU A 131 2.65 2.75 3.96
N GLU A 132 2.85 2.21 5.16
CA GLU A 132 4.14 1.61 5.59
C GLU A 132 4.56 0.46 4.65
N LYS A 133 3.62 -0.43 4.31
CA LYS A 133 3.86 -1.50 3.33
C LYS A 133 4.23 -0.93 1.97
N GLN A 134 3.48 0.06 1.49
CA GLN A 134 3.72 0.68 0.19
C GLN A 134 5.06 1.43 0.13
N GLN A 135 5.43 2.17 1.17
CA GLN A 135 6.71 2.87 1.27
C GLN A 135 7.88 1.89 1.20
N THR A 136 7.77 0.74 1.86
CA THR A 136 8.77 -0.32 1.79
C THR A 136 8.92 -0.85 0.35
N THR A 137 7.80 -1.13 -0.34
CA THR A 137 7.83 -1.56 -1.75
C THR A 137 8.36 -0.45 -2.67
N GLN A 138 7.97 0.80 -2.44
CA GLN A 138 8.41 1.94 -3.23
C GLN A 138 9.89 2.25 -3.02
N GLN A 139 10.46 2.09 -1.84
CA GLN A 139 11.91 2.22 -1.62
C GLN A 139 12.70 1.28 -2.55
N LEU A 140 12.24 0.03 -2.70
CA LEU A 140 12.84 -0.92 -3.63
C LEU A 140 12.71 -0.48 -5.10
N ARG A 141 11.57 0.11 -5.49
CA ARG A 141 11.34 0.62 -6.85
C ARG A 141 12.06 1.93 -7.14
N ARG A 142 12.21 2.80 -6.14
CA ARG A 142 12.87 4.12 -6.22
C ARG A 142 14.38 4.03 -6.18
N LYS A 143 14.92 2.88 -5.78
CA LYS A 143 16.34 2.56 -5.89
C LYS A 143 16.75 2.57 -7.36
N ALA A 144 17.15 3.76 -7.82
CA ALA A 144 17.60 4.03 -9.17
C ALA A 144 19.06 3.62 -9.34
N THR A 145 19.83 3.73 -8.26
CA THR A 145 21.25 3.40 -8.22
C THR A 145 21.49 2.04 -7.58
N GLN A 146 22.65 1.44 -7.85
CA GLN A 146 23.00 0.19 -7.19
C GLN A 146 23.28 0.36 -5.70
N ILE A 147 23.89 1.48 -5.31
CA ILE A 147 24.18 1.78 -3.90
C ILE A 147 22.85 2.02 -3.16
N GLY A 148 21.96 2.79 -3.78
CA GLY A 148 20.62 3.07 -3.27
C GLY A 148 20.59 4.15 -2.20
N CYS A 149 21.67 4.90 -1.96
CA CYS A 149 21.67 5.98 -0.95
C CYS A 149 20.59 7.04 -1.22
N GLU A 150 20.19 7.25 -2.47
CA GLU A 150 19.15 8.21 -2.83
C GLU A 150 17.79 7.93 -2.19
N VAL A 151 17.51 6.69 -1.75
CA VAL A 151 16.23 6.37 -1.09
C VAL A 151 16.19 6.88 0.36
N GLU A 152 17.34 7.20 0.94
CA GLU A 152 17.50 7.74 2.30
C GLU A 152 17.78 9.24 2.32
N VAL A 153 17.94 9.86 1.15
CA VAL A 153 18.19 11.30 1.00
C VAL A 153 16.89 11.99 0.64
N PHE A 154 16.54 13.03 1.39
CA PHE A 154 15.40 13.88 1.06
C PHE A 154 15.84 15.34 1.01
N VAL A 155 15.62 15.94 -0.15
CA VAL A 155 15.79 17.38 -0.37
C VAL A 155 14.46 17.94 -0.82
N GLU A 156 14.03 18.99 -0.13
CA GLU A 156 12.76 19.65 -0.35
C GLU A 156 12.74 20.30 -1.73
N LEU A 157 11.79 19.90 -2.57
CA LEU A 157 11.62 20.43 -3.92
C LEU A 157 10.34 21.25 -3.95
N GLY A 158 10.34 22.44 -4.52
CA GLY A 158 9.12 23.25 -4.65
C GLY A 158 8.23 22.86 -5.83
N LEU A 159 7.09 23.52 -5.92
CA LEU A 159 6.09 23.37 -6.98
C LEU A 159 5.69 24.74 -7.54
N VAL A 160 5.34 24.79 -8.82
CA VAL A 160 4.75 26.00 -9.42
C VAL A 160 3.33 25.71 -9.88
N GLU A 161 2.40 26.58 -9.47
CA GLU A 161 1.01 26.57 -9.96
C GLU A 161 1.00 27.07 -11.40
N ARG A 162 0.62 26.17 -12.30
CA ARG A 162 0.63 26.38 -13.75
C ARG A 162 -0.81 26.57 -14.24
N LYS A 163 -1.04 27.66 -14.97
CA LYS A 163 -2.27 27.84 -15.76
C LYS A 163 -1.94 27.87 -17.25
N LEU A 164 -2.78 27.23 -18.05
CA LEU A 164 -2.73 27.33 -19.51
C LEU A 164 -3.52 28.56 -19.93
N GLN A 165 -2.86 29.51 -20.60
CA GLN A 165 -3.52 30.69 -21.15
C GLN A 165 -3.66 30.55 -22.67
N GLN A 166 -4.89 30.66 -23.17
CA GLN A 166 -5.18 30.73 -24.60
C GLN A 166 -4.97 32.18 -25.09
N ARG A 167 -4.26 32.34 -26.21
CA ARG A 167 -4.35 33.57 -27.02
C ARG A 167 -5.14 33.28 -28.29
N HIS A 168 -6.19 34.06 -28.53
CA HIS A 168 -6.70 34.26 -29.87
C HIS A 168 -5.69 35.10 -30.63
N SER A 169 -5.10 34.54 -31.68
CA SER A 169 -4.29 35.28 -32.64
C SER A 169 -5.22 35.75 -33.76
N ASP A 170 -5.55 37.04 -33.78
CA ASP A 170 -6.18 37.64 -34.95
C ASP A 170 -5.16 37.77 -36.09
N ASN A 171 -5.59 37.26 -37.25
CA ASN A 171 -5.07 37.40 -38.60
C ASN A 171 -3.77 36.68 -39.05
N ASN A 172 -4.01 35.91 -40.13
CA ASN A 172 -3.12 35.51 -41.22
C ASN A 172 -1.96 34.54 -40.93
N GLY A 173 -2.21 33.28 -41.32
CA GLY A 173 -1.18 32.30 -41.64
C GLY A 173 -1.07 31.20 -40.59
N MET A 174 -0.98 29.96 -41.05
CA MET A 174 -0.81 28.76 -40.24
C MET A 174 0.43 28.84 -39.35
N GLU A 175 0.32 29.47 -38.19
CA GLU A 175 1.27 29.32 -37.09
C GLU A 175 0.58 28.66 -35.90
N LYS A 176 1.17 27.55 -35.46
CA LYS A 176 0.75 26.70 -34.36
C LYS A 176 0.33 27.54 -33.15
N PHE A 177 -0.85 27.25 -32.59
CA PHE A 177 -1.23 27.62 -31.23
C PHE A 177 -0.04 27.33 -30.29
N ARG A 178 0.70 28.35 -29.88
CA ARG A 178 1.73 28.25 -28.85
C ARG A 178 1.11 28.70 -27.55
N GLU A 179 0.66 27.74 -26.76
CA GLU A 179 0.30 27.97 -25.37
C GLU A 179 1.53 28.47 -24.63
N LYS A 180 1.44 29.64 -24.01
CA LYS A 180 2.47 30.10 -23.09
C LYS A 180 2.09 29.58 -21.70
N GLU A 181 2.94 28.72 -21.12
CA GLU A 181 2.82 28.36 -19.71
C GLU A 181 2.85 29.65 -18.88
N VAL A 182 1.79 29.92 -18.10
CA VAL A 182 1.78 31.02 -17.15
C VAL A 182 2.01 30.44 -15.76
N ILE A 183 3.19 30.72 -15.22
CA ILE A 183 3.49 30.47 -13.80
C ILE A 183 2.75 31.54 -13.01
N THR A 184 1.83 31.11 -12.17
CA THR A 184 0.99 32.03 -11.38
C THR A 184 1.50 32.20 -9.97
N LEU A 185 2.00 31.13 -9.36
CA LEU A 185 2.52 31.14 -8.01
C LEU A 185 3.58 30.04 -7.85
N THR A 186 4.61 30.31 -7.06
CA THR A 186 5.62 29.32 -6.65
C THR A 186 5.39 28.99 -5.19
N TYR A 187 5.38 27.71 -4.87
CA TYR A 187 5.30 27.21 -3.50
C TYR A 187 6.61 26.51 -3.15
N GLU A 188 7.23 26.93 -2.06
CA GLU A 188 8.22 26.10 -1.39
C GLU A 188 7.54 24.88 -0.76
N TYR A 189 8.33 23.89 -0.34
CA TYR A 189 7.83 22.57 0.07
C TYR A 189 6.76 22.65 1.19
N ASP A 190 7.08 23.32 2.30
CA ASP A 190 6.16 23.42 3.44
C ASP A 190 4.95 24.33 3.14
N GLU A 191 5.11 25.33 2.28
CA GLU A 191 4.01 26.21 1.86
C GLU A 191 2.95 25.42 1.11
N PHE A 192 3.36 24.52 0.20
CA PHE A 192 2.42 23.66 -0.51
C PHE A 192 1.65 22.74 0.44
N LEU A 193 2.33 22.12 1.41
CA LEU A 193 1.69 21.23 2.39
C LEU A 193 0.69 21.98 3.28
N ARG A 194 1.02 23.19 3.73
CA ARG A 194 0.11 23.99 4.56
C ARG A 194 -1.05 24.54 3.75
N ASP A 195 -0.76 25.22 2.64
CA ASP A 195 -1.76 26.05 1.97
C ASP A 195 -2.67 25.21 1.07
N VAL A 196 -2.11 24.22 0.37
CA VAL A 196 -2.85 23.40 -0.60
C VAL A 196 -3.42 22.15 0.06
N ILE A 197 -2.60 21.42 0.81
CA ILE A 197 -3.01 20.13 1.40
C ILE A 197 -3.81 20.34 2.68
N GLN A 198 -3.23 20.95 3.73
CA GLN A 198 -3.92 21.17 5.01
C GLN A 198 -5.07 22.18 4.86
N GLY A 199 -4.86 23.26 4.11
CA GLY A 199 -5.88 24.24 3.77
C GLY A 199 -7.00 23.67 2.88
N LYS A 200 -6.84 22.45 2.36
CA LYS A 200 -7.81 21.77 1.49
C LYS A 200 -8.25 22.65 0.31
N LYS A 201 -7.32 23.48 -0.21
CA LYS A 201 -7.58 24.53 -1.22
C LYS A 201 -8.29 23.97 -2.46
N ASN A 202 -7.82 22.81 -2.92
CA ASN A 202 -8.30 22.17 -4.15
C ASN A 202 -8.90 20.80 -3.83
N LYS A 203 -10.01 20.47 -4.49
CA LYS A 203 -10.55 19.10 -4.45
C LYS A 203 -9.74 18.15 -5.33
N PHE A 204 -9.29 18.63 -6.50
CA PHE A 204 -8.55 17.86 -7.48
C PHE A 204 -7.23 18.58 -7.80
N THR A 205 -6.12 17.87 -7.62
CA THR A 205 -4.76 18.40 -7.78
C THR A 205 -3.95 17.48 -8.68
N ALA A 206 -3.25 18.04 -9.66
CA ALA A 206 -2.34 17.29 -10.53
C ALA A 206 -0.91 17.77 -10.30
N ILE A 207 0.00 16.86 -10.00
CA ILE A 207 1.44 17.13 -9.91
C ILE A 207 2.11 16.59 -11.17
N VAL A 208 2.60 17.49 -12.03
CA VAL A 208 3.18 17.18 -13.33
C VAL A 208 4.67 17.49 -13.40
N GLY A 209 5.38 16.84 -14.33
CA GLY A 209 6.82 17.06 -14.49
C GLY A 209 7.50 15.98 -15.32
N GLU A 210 8.77 16.19 -15.65
CA GLU A 210 9.58 15.24 -16.43
C GLU A 210 9.78 13.90 -15.70
N ALA A 211 10.22 12.88 -16.43
CA ALA A 211 10.68 11.63 -15.82
C ALA A 211 11.82 11.93 -14.82
N GLY A 212 11.72 11.34 -13.63
CA GLY A 212 12.72 11.54 -12.57
C GLY A 212 12.65 12.87 -11.82
N SER A 213 11.62 13.70 -12.05
CA SER A 213 11.47 15.01 -11.38
C SER A 213 10.98 14.94 -9.93
N GLY A 214 10.79 13.74 -9.36
CA GLY A 214 10.38 13.58 -7.96
C GLY A 214 8.86 13.59 -7.71
N LYS A 215 8.01 13.45 -8.74
CA LYS A 215 6.53 13.42 -8.57
C LYS A 215 6.04 12.36 -7.58
N THR A 216 6.50 11.13 -7.73
CA THR A 216 6.18 10.02 -6.81
C THR A 216 6.70 10.30 -5.40
N THR A 217 7.86 10.93 -5.26
CA THR A 217 8.39 11.39 -3.97
C THR A 217 7.47 12.42 -3.33
N TRP A 218 6.98 13.38 -4.10
CA TRP A 218 5.98 14.35 -3.64
C TRP A 218 4.71 13.68 -3.13
N LEU A 219 4.16 12.73 -3.88
CA LEU A 219 2.94 12.02 -3.49
C LEU A 219 3.11 11.24 -2.17
N ASP A 220 4.27 10.62 -1.97
CA ASP A 220 4.63 9.92 -0.74
C ASP A 220 4.86 10.86 0.46
N LYS A 221 5.45 12.04 0.23
CA LYS A 221 5.57 13.06 1.27
C LYS A 221 4.21 13.63 1.66
N ILE A 222 3.30 13.80 0.71
CA ILE A 222 1.91 14.18 1.01
C ILE A 222 1.21 13.08 1.80
N ALA A 223 1.35 11.81 1.43
CA ALA A 223 0.79 10.69 2.19
C ALA A 223 1.34 10.65 3.63
N THR A 224 2.64 10.87 3.80
CA THR A 224 3.30 10.95 5.11
C THR A 224 2.80 12.15 5.92
N TYR A 225 2.55 13.28 5.28
CA TYR A 225 1.96 14.44 5.91
C TYR A 225 0.53 14.14 6.40
N LEU A 226 -0.31 13.57 5.52
CA LEU A 226 -1.70 13.19 5.82
C LEU A 226 -1.79 12.15 6.95
N LYS A 227 -0.82 11.24 7.07
CA LYS A 227 -0.71 10.28 8.20
C LYS A 227 -0.76 10.95 9.57
N ASN A 228 -0.25 12.18 9.67
CA ASN A 228 -0.21 12.95 10.92
C ASN A 228 -1.45 13.86 11.10
N THR A 229 -2.43 13.78 10.19
CA THR A 229 -3.68 14.53 10.25
C THR A 229 -4.85 13.64 10.64
N ASN A 230 -6.05 14.24 10.68
CA ASN A 230 -7.30 13.51 10.92
C ASN A 230 -7.92 12.93 9.63
N ASP A 231 -7.30 13.16 8.47
CA ASP A 231 -7.84 12.74 7.18
C ASP A 231 -7.56 11.27 6.88
N LEU A 232 -8.45 10.64 6.11
CA LEU A 232 -8.24 9.30 5.55
C LEU A 232 -7.58 9.42 4.18
N TYR A 233 -6.79 8.43 3.79
CA TYR A 233 -6.11 8.45 2.51
C TYR A 233 -5.85 7.04 1.95
N ILE A 234 -5.93 6.91 0.63
CA ILE A 234 -5.68 5.66 -0.10
C ILE A 234 -4.67 5.97 -1.21
N CYS A 235 -3.53 5.28 -1.16
CA CYS A 235 -2.48 5.39 -2.17
C CYS A 235 -2.66 4.31 -3.23
N ILE A 236 -2.66 4.69 -4.50
CA ILE A 236 -2.94 3.79 -5.63
C ILE A 236 -1.86 3.99 -6.70
N PRO A 237 -0.92 3.03 -6.85
CA PRO A 237 -0.05 2.98 -8.01
C PRO A 237 -0.88 2.63 -9.26
N LEU A 238 -1.07 3.59 -10.16
CA LEU A 238 -1.96 3.42 -11.32
C LEU A 238 -1.44 2.40 -12.33
N GLY A 239 -0.12 2.19 -12.40
CA GLY A 239 0.48 1.10 -13.17
C GLY A 239 0.11 -0.31 -12.68
N GLU A 240 -0.48 -0.44 -11.48
CA GLU A 240 -0.92 -1.72 -10.91
C GLU A 240 -2.41 -2.03 -11.11
N LEU A 241 -3.17 -1.14 -11.77
CA LEU A 241 -4.59 -1.37 -12.01
C LEU A 241 -4.86 -2.65 -12.81
N GLN A 242 -3.95 -3.04 -13.71
CA GLN A 242 -4.03 -4.29 -14.48
C GLN A 242 -5.39 -4.47 -15.20
N GLY A 243 -5.95 -3.37 -15.70
CA GLY A 243 -7.25 -3.34 -16.39
C GLY A 243 -8.47 -3.14 -15.49
N LYS A 244 -8.31 -3.11 -14.17
CA LYS A 244 -9.39 -2.76 -13.22
C LYS A 244 -9.63 -1.25 -13.18
N THR A 245 -10.86 -0.88 -12.88
CA THR A 245 -11.21 0.49 -12.47
C THR A 245 -10.65 0.81 -11.08
N LEU A 246 -10.60 2.10 -10.71
CA LEU A 246 -10.21 2.57 -9.39
C LEU A 246 -11.10 1.96 -8.31
N GLU A 247 -12.41 1.91 -8.55
CA GLU A 247 -13.38 1.33 -7.62
C GLU A 247 -13.12 -0.16 -7.39
N GLU A 248 -13.03 -0.96 -8.46
CA GLU A 248 -12.69 -2.39 -8.37
C GLU A 248 -11.34 -2.61 -7.70
N TYR A 249 -10.33 -1.79 -8.02
CA TYR A 249 -9.02 -1.89 -7.37
C TYR A 249 -9.12 -1.61 -5.86
N ILE A 250 -9.85 -0.58 -5.45
CA ILE A 250 -10.02 -0.22 -4.04
C ILE A 250 -10.75 -1.32 -3.28
N LEU A 251 -11.90 -1.78 -3.80
CA LEU A 251 -12.78 -2.73 -3.11
C LEU A 251 -12.25 -4.16 -3.14
N GLU A 252 -11.63 -4.60 -4.25
CA GLU A 252 -11.20 -6.00 -4.38
C GLU A 252 -9.73 -6.22 -3.97
N ARG A 253 -8.84 -5.27 -4.29
CA ARG A 253 -7.38 -5.47 -4.12
C ARG A 253 -6.84 -4.69 -2.95
N TRP A 254 -7.12 -3.39 -2.85
CA TRP A 254 -6.62 -2.58 -1.74
C TRP A 254 -7.23 -3.02 -0.43
N LEU A 255 -8.57 -3.17 -0.37
CA LEU A 255 -9.29 -3.60 0.83
C LEU A 255 -8.86 -5.00 1.28
N SER A 256 -8.81 -5.99 0.37
CA SER A 256 -8.34 -7.33 0.72
C SER A 256 -6.93 -7.32 1.30
N ASN A 257 -6.00 -6.57 0.70
CA ASN A 257 -4.65 -6.43 1.24
C ASN A 257 -4.62 -5.73 2.60
N ALA A 258 -5.49 -4.74 2.79
CA ALA A 258 -5.62 -4.02 4.05
C ALA A 258 -6.13 -4.92 5.17
N MET A 259 -7.14 -5.75 4.89
CA MET A 259 -7.72 -6.68 5.88
C MET A 259 -6.72 -7.75 6.31
N LEU A 260 -5.90 -8.26 5.38
CA LEU A 260 -4.82 -9.22 5.69
C LEU A 260 -3.75 -8.63 6.62
N LEU A 261 -3.53 -7.31 6.61
CA LEU A 261 -2.52 -6.68 7.48
C LEU A 261 -2.99 -6.49 8.92
N ILE A 262 -4.31 -6.50 9.14
CA ILE A 262 -4.89 -6.18 10.43
C ILE A 262 -5.51 -7.38 11.15
N ASP A 263 -5.41 -8.57 10.56
CA ASP A 263 -5.92 -9.83 11.10
C ASP A 263 -7.39 -9.71 11.57
N SER A 264 -8.23 -9.14 10.69
CA SER A 264 -9.63 -8.87 10.99
C SER A 264 -10.51 -10.09 10.69
N ASP A 265 -11.12 -10.67 11.71
CA ASP A 265 -12.13 -11.75 11.61
C ASP A 265 -13.51 -11.29 11.07
N ILE A 266 -13.65 -10.03 10.66
CA ILE A 266 -14.89 -9.49 10.11
C ILE A 266 -15.08 -9.97 8.66
N ASP A 267 -16.31 -10.36 8.32
CA ASP A 267 -16.66 -10.82 6.98
C ASP A 267 -16.45 -9.74 5.90
N SER A 268 -16.10 -10.19 4.69
CA SER A 268 -15.74 -9.31 3.57
C SER A 268 -16.88 -8.35 3.15
N GLU A 269 -18.13 -8.77 3.23
CA GLU A 269 -19.28 -7.97 2.77
C GLU A 269 -19.52 -6.78 3.72
N THR A 270 -19.38 -6.99 5.03
CA THR A 270 -19.43 -5.92 6.02
C THR A 270 -18.31 -4.91 5.81
N GLN A 271 -17.12 -5.37 5.40
CA GLN A 271 -15.98 -4.50 5.17
C GLN A 271 -16.13 -3.59 3.97
N GLU A 272 -16.58 -4.16 2.86
CA GLU A 272 -16.85 -3.42 1.64
C GLU A 272 -17.89 -2.33 1.90
N LYS A 273 -19.02 -2.67 2.53
CA LYS A 273 -20.07 -1.70 2.89
C LYS A 273 -19.55 -0.56 3.76
N ARG A 274 -18.64 -0.85 4.70
CA ARG A 274 -18.02 0.17 5.58
C ARG A 274 -17.09 1.09 4.80
N LEU A 275 -16.22 0.53 3.96
CA LEU A 275 -15.30 1.33 3.13
C LEU A 275 -16.08 2.19 2.13
N THR A 276 -17.09 1.63 1.46
CA THR A 276 -17.97 2.35 0.53
C THR A 276 -18.62 3.55 1.20
N LYS A 277 -19.14 3.40 2.44
CA LYS A 277 -19.69 4.52 3.22
C LYS A 277 -18.65 5.59 3.56
N LEU A 278 -17.37 5.24 3.70
CA LEU A 278 -16.30 6.21 3.94
C LEU A 278 -15.91 6.95 2.67
N LEU A 279 -15.82 6.26 1.54
CA LEU A 279 -15.51 6.87 0.24
C LEU A 279 -16.56 7.91 -0.19
N GLN A 280 -17.80 7.74 0.25
CA GLN A 280 -18.90 8.69 0.01
C GLN A 280 -18.82 9.97 0.87
N LYS A 281 -17.89 10.06 1.83
CA LYS A 281 -17.65 11.26 2.63
C LYS A 281 -16.51 12.09 2.04
N ASP A 282 -16.58 13.41 2.14
CA ASP A 282 -15.53 14.35 1.68
C ASP A 282 -14.29 14.38 2.61
N GLU A 283 -13.92 13.22 3.13
CA GLU A 283 -12.88 13.02 4.15
C GLU A 283 -11.74 12.10 3.67
N VAL A 284 -11.86 11.52 2.47
CA VAL A 284 -10.89 10.58 1.91
C VAL A 284 -10.08 11.23 0.78
N TRP A 285 -8.75 11.16 0.91
CA TRP A 285 -7.79 11.50 -0.14
C TRP A 285 -7.45 10.27 -0.98
N LEU A 286 -7.57 10.35 -2.30
CA LEU A 286 -7.04 9.39 -3.24
C LEU A 286 -5.73 9.93 -3.80
N LEU A 287 -4.63 9.23 -3.53
CA LEU A 287 -3.28 9.56 -3.99
C LEU A 287 -2.92 8.62 -5.13
N LEU A 288 -3.06 9.10 -6.37
CA LEU A 288 -2.96 8.31 -7.59
C LEU A 288 -1.59 8.51 -8.26
N ASP A 289 -0.73 7.50 -8.23
CA ASP A 289 0.64 7.61 -8.73
C ASP A 289 0.77 7.09 -10.16
N GLY A 290 1.22 7.94 -11.09
CA GLY A 290 1.65 7.54 -12.42
C GLY A 290 0.52 7.35 -13.42
N VAL A 291 -0.23 8.41 -13.74
CA VAL A 291 -1.24 8.36 -14.81
C VAL A 291 -0.62 7.91 -16.14
N ASP A 292 0.64 8.29 -16.41
CA ASP A 292 1.41 7.86 -17.57
C ASP A 292 1.81 6.38 -17.58
N GLU A 293 1.57 5.65 -16.48
CA GLU A 293 1.87 4.21 -16.37
C GLU A 293 0.65 3.32 -16.63
N ILE A 294 -0.53 3.90 -16.88
CA ILE A 294 -1.72 3.16 -17.27
C ILE A 294 -1.55 2.68 -18.72
N GLY A 295 -1.59 1.35 -18.92
CA GLY A 295 -1.43 0.69 -20.22
C GLY A 295 -2.64 0.83 -21.14
N GLU A 296 -3.03 2.05 -21.46
CA GLU A 296 -4.10 2.40 -22.42
C GLU A 296 -3.53 2.85 -23.76
N THR A 297 -4.32 2.71 -24.82
CA THR A 297 -3.87 2.93 -26.21
C THR A 297 -3.56 4.39 -26.57
N SER A 298 -3.88 5.35 -25.69
CA SER A 298 -3.52 6.76 -25.86
C SER A 298 -3.69 7.53 -24.55
N ALA A 299 -2.82 8.51 -24.31
CA ALA A 299 -2.91 9.45 -23.19
C ALA A 299 -4.29 10.11 -23.06
N ALA A 300 -4.90 10.51 -24.19
CA ALA A 300 -6.22 11.11 -24.22
C ALA A 300 -7.31 10.21 -23.61
N LYS A 301 -7.27 8.92 -23.94
CA LYS A 301 -8.20 7.92 -23.41
C LYS A 301 -7.94 7.68 -21.93
N THR A 302 -6.67 7.58 -21.52
CA THR A 302 -6.29 7.46 -20.10
C THR A 302 -6.89 8.57 -19.25
N LEU A 303 -6.72 9.83 -19.65
CA LEU A 303 -7.23 10.98 -18.89
C LEU A 303 -8.76 10.99 -18.81
N ARG A 304 -9.48 10.64 -19.90
CA ARG A 304 -10.95 10.50 -19.89
C ARG A 304 -11.41 9.37 -18.98
N ASN A 305 -10.72 8.23 -19.01
CA ASN A 305 -11.07 7.09 -18.16
C ASN A 305 -10.93 7.45 -16.68
N ILE A 306 -9.86 8.16 -16.30
CA ILE A 306 -9.70 8.68 -14.94
C ILE A 306 -10.83 9.65 -14.60
N GLN A 307 -11.15 10.61 -15.48
CA GLN A 307 -12.24 11.55 -15.26
C GLN A 307 -13.58 10.85 -14.98
N GLN A 308 -13.91 9.83 -15.76
CA GLN A 308 -15.16 9.07 -15.62
C GLN A 308 -15.21 8.28 -14.30
N GLN A 309 -14.07 7.76 -13.85
CA GLN A 309 -13.98 6.99 -12.60
C GLN A 309 -14.02 7.85 -11.33
N LEU A 310 -13.73 9.15 -11.43
CA LEU A 310 -13.85 10.12 -10.32
C LEU A 310 -15.29 10.65 -10.15
N THR A 311 -16.28 9.85 -10.56
CA THR A 311 -17.71 10.11 -10.37
C THR A 311 -18.30 9.06 -9.42
N GLY A 312 -19.62 9.09 -9.19
CA GLY A 312 -20.30 8.06 -8.38
C GLY A 312 -19.68 7.89 -6.99
N LEU A 313 -19.21 6.68 -6.68
CA LEU A 313 -18.63 6.33 -5.38
C LEU A 313 -17.45 7.23 -4.98
N LEU A 314 -16.62 7.63 -5.94
CA LEU A 314 -15.41 8.41 -5.69
C LEU A 314 -15.63 9.93 -5.86
N SER A 315 -16.87 10.36 -6.12
CA SER A 315 -17.20 11.76 -6.38
C SER A 315 -16.95 12.68 -5.19
N ALA A 316 -17.03 12.16 -3.96
CA ALA A 316 -16.77 12.92 -2.74
C ALA A 316 -15.27 13.04 -2.43
N ALA A 317 -14.43 12.17 -2.98
CA ALA A 317 -13.01 12.11 -2.63
C ALA A 317 -12.23 13.35 -3.10
N ARG A 318 -11.18 13.67 -2.35
CA ARG A 318 -10.13 14.60 -2.79
C ARG A 318 -9.06 13.82 -3.52
N VAL A 319 -8.60 14.31 -4.66
CA VAL A 319 -7.68 13.54 -5.51
C VAL A 319 -6.41 14.32 -5.73
N ILE A 320 -5.28 13.65 -5.52
CA ILE A 320 -3.98 14.11 -5.96
C ILE A 320 -3.44 13.05 -6.89
N LEU A 321 -3.07 13.44 -8.11
CA LEU A 321 -2.46 12.52 -9.05
C LEU A 321 -1.09 13.01 -9.50
N THR A 322 -0.26 12.07 -9.97
CA THR A 322 1.01 12.39 -10.64
C THR A 322 0.96 12.00 -12.11
N CYS A 323 1.56 12.82 -12.98
CA CYS A 323 1.60 12.53 -14.42
C CYS A 323 2.83 13.15 -15.08
N ARG A 324 3.35 12.55 -16.16
CA ARG A 324 4.32 13.25 -17.02
C ARG A 324 3.67 14.38 -17.80
N THR A 325 4.42 15.48 -17.96
CA THR A 325 3.97 16.66 -18.71
C THR A 325 3.53 16.32 -20.14
N ASN A 326 4.28 15.45 -20.83
CA ASN A 326 3.97 15.05 -22.20
C ASN A 326 2.73 14.16 -22.34
N VAL A 327 2.19 13.61 -21.25
CA VAL A 327 0.92 12.87 -21.21
C VAL A 327 -0.21 13.81 -20.79
N TRP A 328 0.05 14.67 -19.81
CA TRP A 328 -0.91 15.66 -19.30
C TRP A 328 -1.33 16.67 -20.38
N ASP A 329 -0.38 17.12 -21.21
CA ASP A 329 -0.58 18.18 -22.19
C ASP A 329 -0.87 17.65 -23.62
N VAL A 330 -1.23 16.36 -23.76
CA VAL A 330 -1.46 15.75 -25.10
C VAL A 330 -2.64 16.39 -25.83
N ASN A 331 -3.68 16.78 -25.09
CA ASN A 331 -4.88 17.37 -25.65
C ASN A 331 -5.00 18.84 -25.29
N PHE A 332 -5.33 19.65 -26.29
CA PHE A 332 -5.71 21.05 -26.11
C PHE A 332 -6.84 21.21 -25.07
N ASN A 333 -7.83 20.31 -25.09
CA ASN A 333 -8.81 20.17 -24.04
C ASN A 333 -8.45 18.96 -23.17
N ASN A 334 -7.61 19.17 -22.15
CA ASN A 334 -7.35 18.17 -21.14
C ASN A 334 -8.70 17.77 -20.48
N PRO A 335 -9.10 16.48 -20.54
CA PRO A 335 -10.34 16.01 -19.92
C PRO A 335 -10.42 16.28 -18.41
N LEU A 336 -9.28 16.43 -17.75
CA LEU A 336 -9.15 16.73 -16.33
C LEU A 336 -9.02 18.25 -16.07
N SER A 337 -9.79 19.07 -16.78
CA SER A 337 -9.75 20.54 -16.66
C SER A 337 -10.17 21.07 -15.28
N SER A 338 -10.83 20.25 -14.47
CA SER A 338 -11.18 20.56 -13.07
C SER A 338 -10.01 20.43 -12.10
N PHE A 339 -8.86 19.92 -12.54
CA PHE A 339 -7.67 19.76 -11.71
C PHE A 339 -6.84 21.04 -11.71
N GLU A 340 -6.50 21.51 -10.52
CA GLU A 340 -5.45 22.52 -10.38
C GLU A 340 -4.08 21.88 -10.60
N THR A 341 -3.31 22.42 -11.54
CA THR A 341 -2.08 21.80 -12.02
C THR A 341 -0.85 22.46 -11.42
N TYR A 342 0.01 21.65 -10.80
CA TYR A 342 1.28 22.04 -10.21
C TYR A 342 2.42 21.32 -10.91
N LYS A 343 3.45 22.05 -11.34
CA LYS A 343 4.63 21.48 -11.99
C LYS A 343 5.78 21.40 -10.98
N THR A 344 6.45 20.25 -10.92
CA THR A 344 7.67 20.08 -10.12
C THR A 344 8.74 21.06 -10.58
N LEU A 345 9.32 21.80 -9.65
CA LEU A 345 10.54 22.55 -9.92
C LEU A 345 11.73 21.61 -10.15
N GLU A 346 12.84 22.18 -10.58
CA GLU A 346 14.15 21.54 -10.52
C GLU A 346 14.87 22.00 -9.25
N PHE A 347 15.82 21.22 -8.76
CA PHE A 347 16.62 21.63 -7.60
C PHE A 347 17.31 22.97 -7.86
N LYS A 348 17.34 23.82 -6.84
CA LYS A 348 18.28 24.95 -6.77
C LYS A 348 19.71 24.40 -6.67
N PHE A 349 20.73 25.15 -7.07
CA PHE A 349 22.12 24.67 -6.99
C PHE A 349 22.53 24.29 -5.56
N GLU A 350 22.09 25.04 -4.54
CA GLU A 350 22.29 24.69 -3.13
C GLU A 350 21.63 23.36 -2.73
N GLN A 351 20.49 23.03 -3.35
CA GLN A 351 19.80 21.76 -3.14
C GLN A 351 20.51 20.60 -3.83
N VAL A 352 21.14 20.85 -4.98
CA VAL A 352 22.04 19.88 -5.64
C VAL A 352 23.23 19.56 -4.73
N ASP A 353 23.89 20.59 -4.20
CA ASP A 353 25.02 20.44 -3.28
C ASP A 353 24.61 19.66 -2.01
N ASN A 354 23.49 20.04 -1.38
CA ASN A 354 22.96 19.33 -0.20
C ASN A 354 22.64 17.85 -0.51
N PHE A 355 22.07 17.57 -1.69
CA PHE A 355 21.81 16.19 -2.10
C PHE A 355 23.11 15.39 -2.23
N ILE A 356 24.14 15.95 -2.90
CA ILE A 356 25.45 15.30 -3.07
C ILE A 356 26.07 15.01 -1.70
N HIS A 357 26.10 16.01 -0.82
CA HIS A 357 26.63 15.86 0.53
C HIS A 357 25.94 14.71 1.29
N GLN A 358 24.61 14.68 1.33
CA GLN A 358 23.85 13.64 2.03
C GLN A 358 24.03 12.27 1.39
N TRP A 359 24.04 12.19 0.06
CA TRP A 359 24.21 10.92 -0.67
C TRP A 359 25.58 10.30 -0.36
N PHE A 360 26.66 11.09 -0.40
CA PHE A 360 28.01 10.62 -0.11
C PHE A 360 28.28 10.43 1.39
N LEU A 361 27.56 11.12 2.27
CA LEU A 361 27.52 10.83 3.70
C LEU A 361 26.94 9.42 3.95
N LYS A 362 25.82 9.09 3.30
CA LYS A 362 25.18 7.77 3.38
C LYS A 362 26.01 6.66 2.74
N ALA A 363 26.76 6.99 1.69
CA ALA A 363 27.70 6.08 1.06
C ALA A 363 29.05 5.97 1.80
N GLU A 364 29.17 6.56 3.00
CA GLU A 364 30.38 6.57 3.83
C GLU A 364 31.65 7.09 3.11
N ASN A 365 31.48 8.01 2.15
CA ASN A 365 32.59 8.52 1.32
C ASN A 365 32.47 10.03 1.03
N LYS A 366 32.47 10.83 2.10
CA LYS A 366 32.31 12.30 2.02
C LYS A 366 33.28 12.99 1.05
N LYS A 367 34.55 12.55 1.04
CA LYS A 367 35.61 13.13 0.19
C LYS A 367 35.27 13.09 -1.30
N ARG A 368 34.60 12.02 -1.76
CA ARG A 368 34.16 11.93 -3.16
C ARG A 368 33.00 12.89 -3.47
N GLY A 369 32.12 13.13 -2.51
CA GLY A 369 31.07 14.15 -2.62
C GLY A 369 31.65 15.54 -2.77
N GLU A 370 32.59 15.92 -1.89
CA GLU A 370 33.29 17.21 -1.93
C GLU A 370 33.98 17.44 -3.30
N LYS A 371 34.70 16.43 -3.80
CA LYS A 371 35.34 16.49 -5.13
C LYS A 371 34.33 16.64 -6.28
N LEU A 372 33.18 15.97 -6.20
CA LEU A 372 32.12 16.11 -7.21
C LEU A 372 31.52 17.52 -7.20
N GLU A 373 31.25 18.08 -6.02
CA GLU A 373 30.75 19.45 -5.87
C GLU A 373 31.74 20.47 -6.46
N GLU A 374 33.03 20.35 -6.14
CA GLU A 374 34.08 21.21 -6.71
C GLU A 374 34.12 21.10 -8.24
N LYS A 375 34.08 19.87 -8.77
CA LYS A 375 34.12 19.63 -10.22
C LYS A 375 32.89 20.20 -10.93
N LEU A 376 31.69 20.09 -10.36
CA LEU A 376 30.46 20.63 -10.96
C LEU A 376 30.46 22.17 -11.02
N LYS A 377 31.12 22.83 -10.07
CA LYS A 377 31.20 24.30 -9.99
C LYS A 377 32.18 24.91 -10.99
N GLU A 378 33.01 24.11 -11.66
CA GLU A 378 33.89 24.59 -12.73
C GLU A 378 33.07 25.08 -13.93
N SER A 379 33.42 26.24 -14.50
CA SER A 379 32.65 26.88 -15.59
C SER A 379 32.44 25.99 -16.83
N ARG A 380 33.41 25.12 -17.15
CA ARG A 380 33.28 24.14 -18.25
C ARG A 380 32.17 23.10 -18.04
N HIS A 381 31.65 22.97 -16.81
CA HIS A 381 30.66 21.98 -16.41
C HIS A 381 29.27 22.59 -16.12
N GLU A 382 29.03 23.85 -16.47
CA GLU A 382 27.73 24.53 -16.29
C GLU A 382 26.55 23.73 -16.85
N ARG A 383 26.70 23.16 -18.05
CA ARG A 383 25.64 22.40 -18.71
C ARG A 383 25.25 21.11 -17.97
N ILE A 384 26.23 20.39 -17.43
CA ILE A 384 25.95 19.17 -16.66
C ILE A 384 25.42 19.53 -15.27
N TYR A 385 25.89 20.63 -14.68
CA TYR A 385 25.39 21.11 -13.40
C TYR A 385 23.90 21.48 -13.47
N ASP A 386 23.48 22.17 -14.54
CA ASP A 386 22.05 22.43 -14.78
C ASP A 386 21.28 21.14 -15.08
N LEU A 387 21.83 20.23 -15.90
CA LEU A 387 21.18 18.97 -16.24
C LEU A 387 20.84 18.11 -15.01
N VAL A 388 21.71 18.09 -14.00
CA VAL A 388 21.52 17.30 -12.77
C VAL A 388 20.66 17.98 -11.71
N ARG A 389 20.04 19.12 -12.00
CA ARG A 389 18.98 19.66 -11.14
C ARG A 389 17.74 18.77 -11.11
N ASN A 390 17.65 17.79 -12.02
CA ASN A 390 16.71 16.67 -11.96
C ASN A 390 17.19 15.59 -10.95
N PRO A 391 16.39 15.24 -9.92
CA PRO A 391 16.80 14.33 -8.84
C PRO A 391 17.32 12.96 -9.29
N LEU A 392 16.67 12.35 -10.30
CA LEU A 392 17.12 11.06 -10.84
C LEU A 392 18.50 11.21 -11.49
N ARG A 393 18.70 12.22 -12.33
CA ARG A 393 19.98 12.45 -13.02
C ARG A 393 21.11 12.70 -12.03
N LEU A 394 20.84 13.44 -10.95
CA LEU A 394 21.81 13.66 -9.88
C LEU A 394 22.20 12.37 -9.19
N SER A 395 21.23 11.51 -8.88
CA SER A 395 21.47 10.20 -8.26
C SER A 395 22.37 9.33 -9.16
N LEU A 396 22.09 9.29 -10.46
CA LEU A 396 22.92 8.55 -11.43
C LEU A 396 24.35 9.11 -11.49
N LEU A 397 24.51 10.45 -11.48
CA LEU A 397 25.83 11.07 -11.46
C LEU A 397 26.60 10.74 -10.18
N CYS A 398 25.95 10.82 -9.01
CA CYS A 398 26.56 10.45 -7.73
C CYS A 398 27.07 9.01 -7.77
N GLN A 399 26.29 8.07 -8.31
CA GLN A 399 26.74 6.68 -8.46
C GLN A 399 27.96 6.57 -9.37
N ILE A 400 27.98 7.26 -10.52
CA ILE A 400 29.13 7.22 -11.43
C ILE A 400 30.42 7.62 -10.72
N LEU A 401 30.39 8.76 -10.02
CA LEU A 401 31.59 9.26 -9.32
C LEU A 401 31.88 8.49 -8.03
N TYR A 402 30.88 7.83 -7.45
CA TYR A 402 31.10 6.92 -6.33
C TYR A 402 31.95 5.73 -6.72
N PHE A 403 31.82 5.19 -7.92
CA PHE A 403 32.61 4.03 -8.34
C PHE A 403 33.89 4.42 -9.08
N ASP A 404 33.85 5.47 -9.90
CA ASP A 404 35.00 5.98 -10.63
C ASP A 404 35.18 7.47 -10.32
N GLU A 405 36.03 7.76 -9.33
CA GLU A 405 36.33 9.11 -8.88
C GLU A 405 37.06 9.98 -9.92
N ASN A 406 37.52 9.36 -11.01
CA ASN A 406 38.22 10.02 -12.11
C ASN A 406 37.38 10.10 -13.38
N ALA A 407 36.14 9.59 -13.37
CA ALA A 407 35.23 9.68 -14.50
C ALA A 407 35.02 11.14 -14.93
N GLU A 408 35.08 11.38 -16.25
CA GLU A 408 34.78 12.69 -16.83
C GLU A 408 33.29 12.98 -16.71
N LEU A 409 32.95 14.25 -16.39
CA LEU A 409 31.54 14.64 -16.33
C LEU A 409 30.96 14.66 -17.74
N PRO A 410 29.79 14.01 -17.97
CA PRO A 410 29.18 13.95 -19.28
C PRO A 410 28.63 15.32 -19.69
N GLU A 411 28.81 15.75 -20.93
CA GLU A 411 28.31 17.04 -21.42
C GLU A 411 26.82 17.02 -21.81
N THR A 412 26.24 15.81 -21.95
CA THR A 412 24.87 15.64 -22.45
C THR A 412 24.08 14.64 -21.61
N LYS A 413 22.75 14.77 -21.66
CA LYS A 413 21.82 13.79 -21.08
C LYS A 413 22.08 12.38 -21.59
N ALA A 414 22.28 12.22 -22.90
CA ALA A 414 22.60 10.92 -23.49
C ALA A 414 23.94 10.38 -22.97
N GLY A 415 24.97 11.23 -22.86
CA GLY A 415 26.26 10.87 -22.29
C GLY A 415 26.17 10.38 -20.84
N LEU A 416 25.34 11.03 -20.01
CA LEU A 416 25.10 10.60 -18.63
C LEU A 416 24.51 9.19 -18.56
N TYR A 417 23.45 8.91 -19.34
CA TYR A 417 22.86 7.58 -19.38
C TYR A 417 23.81 6.54 -19.99
N GLN A 418 24.62 6.92 -20.98
CA GLN A 418 25.62 6.03 -21.59
C GLN A 418 26.70 5.63 -20.57
N GLN A 419 27.21 6.58 -19.79
CA GLN A 419 28.14 6.28 -18.69
C GLN A 419 27.48 5.35 -17.67
N PHE A 420 26.26 5.65 -17.22
CA PHE A 420 25.52 4.77 -16.30
C PHE A 420 25.37 3.34 -16.84
N ILE A 421 25.01 3.16 -18.11
CA ILE A 421 24.89 1.82 -18.74
C ILE A 421 26.24 1.11 -18.80
N ARG A 422 27.32 1.81 -19.16
CA ARG A 422 28.67 1.22 -19.21
C ARG A 422 28.99 0.55 -17.88
N TYR A 423 28.79 1.31 -16.82
CA TYR A 423 29.15 0.93 -15.48
C TYR A 423 28.18 -0.07 -14.81
N PHE A 424 26.91 -0.13 -15.25
CA PHE A 424 25.94 -1.12 -14.75
C PHE A 424 26.47 -2.56 -14.79
N TYR A 425 27.26 -2.91 -15.82
CA TYR A 425 27.86 -4.24 -15.98
C TYR A 425 29.15 -4.41 -15.20
N GLU A 426 29.88 -3.33 -14.95
CA GLU A 426 31.13 -3.35 -14.18
C GLU A 426 30.84 -3.55 -12.69
N TRP A 427 29.69 -3.07 -12.22
CA TRP A 427 29.38 -3.02 -10.78
C TRP A 427 28.43 -4.13 -10.28
N LYS A 428 27.83 -4.95 -11.15
CA LYS A 428 27.00 -6.13 -10.77
C LYS A 428 27.69 -7.48 -10.98
N PRO A 429 28.76 -7.82 -10.23
CA PRO A 429 29.39 -9.14 -10.34
C PRO A 429 28.54 -10.26 -9.70
N GLU A 430 27.70 -9.95 -8.69
CA GLU A 430 27.08 -10.99 -7.84
C GLU A 430 25.79 -11.62 -8.40
N LYS A 431 25.17 -11.06 -9.45
CA LYS A 431 23.86 -11.56 -9.94
C LYS A 431 23.92 -12.37 -11.22
N ILE A 432 25.10 -12.50 -11.84
CA ILE A 432 25.19 -13.10 -13.16
C ILE A 432 26.51 -13.90 -13.25
N ASP A 433 26.41 -15.22 -13.44
CA ASP A 433 27.51 -16.14 -13.79
C ASP A 433 28.11 -15.86 -15.20
N ILE A 434 28.02 -14.62 -15.67
CA ILE A 434 28.45 -14.18 -16.99
C ILE A 434 29.54 -13.15 -16.80
N ASN A 435 30.76 -13.54 -17.17
CA ASN A 435 31.84 -12.58 -17.36
C ASN A 435 31.60 -11.79 -18.65
N TRP A 436 31.03 -10.59 -18.52
CA TRP A 436 30.70 -9.71 -19.65
C TRP A 436 31.92 -9.29 -20.47
N ASN A 437 33.12 -9.29 -19.89
CA ASN A 437 34.37 -9.01 -20.60
C ASN A 437 34.75 -10.14 -21.56
N VAL A 438 34.24 -11.35 -21.36
CA VAL A 438 34.52 -12.54 -22.19
C VAL A 438 33.39 -12.80 -23.20
N LYS A 439 32.20 -12.21 -23.02
CA LYS A 439 31.04 -12.35 -23.91
C LYS A 439 30.47 -11.00 -24.41
N PRO A 440 31.26 -10.18 -25.13
CA PRO A 440 30.80 -8.86 -25.60
C PRO A 440 29.61 -8.93 -26.55
N ASN A 441 29.51 -9.99 -27.36
CA ASN A 441 28.38 -10.19 -28.28
C ASN A 441 27.05 -10.37 -27.52
N LEU A 442 27.07 -11.11 -26.41
CA LEU A 442 25.88 -11.35 -25.58
C LEU A 442 25.38 -10.05 -24.93
N LYS A 443 26.29 -9.16 -24.52
CA LYS A 443 25.94 -7.83 -23.98
C LYS A 443 25.20 -7.00 -25.04
N ASN A 444 25.69 -7.02 -26.27
CA ASN A 444 25.05 -6.30 -27.39
C ASN A 444 23.68 -6.89 -27.74
N GLU A 445 23.56 -8.22 -27.79
CA GLU A 445 22.28 -8.91 -28.01
C GLU A 445 21.26 -8.55 -26.93
N LEU A 446 21.69 -8.55 -25.66
CA LEU A 446 20.84 -8.15 -24.54
C LEU A 446 20.38 -6.70 -24.68
N HIS A 447 21.29 -5.77 -25.00
CA HIS A 447 20.94 -4.37 -25.24
C HIS A 447 19.93 -4.21 -26.38
N GLN A 448 20.10 -4.93 -27.48
CA GLN A 448 19.16 -4.89 -28.60
C GLN A 448 17.79 -5.46 -28.21
N ALA A 449 17.76 -6.59 -27.48
CA ALA A 449 16.53 -7.18 -27.01
C ALA A 449 15.77 -6.25 -26.04
N LEU A 450 16.47 -5.69 -25.05
CA LEU A 450 15.90 -4.71 -24.12
C LEU A 450 15.45 -3.44 -24.86
N GLY A 451 16.21 -2.98 -25.85
CA GLY A 451 15.84 -1.85 -26.70
C GLY A 451 14.56 -2.10 -27.49
N ARG A 452 14.37 -3.30 -28.05
CA ARG A 452 13.11 -3.69 -28.73
C ARG A 452 11.93 -3.70 -27.77
N VAL A 453 12.12 -4.20 -26.54
CA VAL A 453 11.07 -4.18 -25.51
C VAL A 453 10.73 -2.75 -25.09
N ALA A 454 11.73 -1.90 -24.90
CA ALA A 454 11.53 -0.50 -24.56
C ALA A 454 10.79 0.27 -25.67
N LEU A 455 11.15 0.06 -26.94
CA LEU A 455 10.45 0.65 -28.09
C LEU A 455 9.00 0.19 -28.16
N ALA A 456 8.75 -1.12 -28.05
CA ALA A 456 7.40 -1.67 -28.05
C ALA A 456 6.53 -1.17 -26.88
N GLY A 457 7.14 -0.72 -25.78
CA GLY A 457 6.47 -0.08 -24.66
C GLY A 457 6.18 1.41 -24.87
N LEU A 458 6.91 2.09 -25.76
CA LEU A 458 6.68 3.50 -26.13
C LEU A 458 5.64 3.67 -27.24
N ASP A 459 5.48 2.66 -28.09
CA ASP A 459 4.51 2.63 -29.20
C ASP A 459 3.09 2.18 -28.76
N ARG A 460 2.87 1.95 -27.46
CA ARG A 460 1.57 1.64 -26.83
C ARG A 460 1.03 2.89 -26.14
#